data_AF-A0AB38E3A0-F1
#
_entry.id   AF-A0AB38E3A0-F1
#
_cell.length_a   1.000
_cell.length_b   1.000
_cell.length_c   1.000
_cell.angle_alpha   90.00
_cell.angle_beta   90.00
_cell.angle_gamma   90.00
#
_symmetry.space_group_name_H-M   'P 1'
#
loop_
_entity.id
_entity.type
_entity.pdbx_description
1 polymer ?
#
loop_
_entity_poly.entity_id
_entity_poly.type
_entity_poly.pdbx_seq_one_letter_code
_entity_poly.pdbx_strand_id
1 'polypeptide(L)'
;MSAGQTVALALAPVAEEPAPLVPDDLRAALAAQPTARATWDDVTAVARREWIFWVVSGKRAQTRSKRIATACAMLASGKRRACCFDRLGKDRHALAAPTPKAG
;
A
#
# COMPACT_ATOMS: atom_id res chain seq x y z
N MET A 1 -2.79 32.37 -8.47
CA MET A 1 -2.60 31.13 -9.26
C MET A 1 -3.95 30.78 -9.89
N SER A 2 -4.04 30.84 -11.21
CA SER A 2 -5.26 30.49 -11.97
C SER A 2 -5.18 29.05 -12.47
N ALA A 3 -6.30 28.34 -12.48
CA ALA A 3 -6.37 27.03 -13.12
C ALA A 3 -6.08 27.16 -14.64
N GLY A 4 -5.39 26.18 -15.23
CA GLY A 4 -5.09 26.13 -16.67
C GLY A 4 -3.63 26.43 -17.07
N GLN A 5 -2.72 26.59 -16.11
CA GLN A 5 -1.30 26.82 -16.41
C GLN A 5 -0.58 25.50 -16.78
N THR A 6 0.07 25.47 -17.94
CA THR A 6 0.94 24.35 -18.34
C THR A 6 2.29 24.47 -17.64
N VAL A 7 2.73 23.38 -17.01
CA VAL A 7 4.04 23.28 -16.37
C VAL A 7 4.88 22.20 -17.05
N ALA A 8 6.17 22.45 -17.21
CA ALA A 8 7.11 21.45 -17.70
C ALA A 8 7.51 20.52 -16.54
N LEU A 9 7.36 19.21 -16.74
CA LEU A 9 7.82 18.17 -15.81
C LEU A 9 8.85 17.30 -16.52
N ALA A 10 9.98 17.06 -15.85
CA ALA A 10 10.95 16.06 -16.27
C ALA A 10 10.72 14.77 -15.47
N LEU A 11 10.67 13.63 -16.17
CA LEU A 11 10.59 12.30 -15.57
C LEU A 11 11.82 11.50 -15.98
N ALA A 12 12.46 10.85 -15.01
CA ALA A 12 13.58 9.94 -15.24
C ALA A 12 13.30 8.59 -14.56
N PRO A 13 13.69 7.47 -15.18
CA PRO A 13 13.62 6.17 -14.53
C PRO A 13 14.57 6.14 -13.34
N VAL A 14 14.09 5.66 -12.20
CA VAL A 14 14.93 5.38 -11.04
C VAL A 14 15.39 3.92 -11.09
N ALA A 15 16.67 3.67 -10.83
CA ALA A 15 17.24 2.32 -10.85
C ALA A 15 16.74 1.45 -9.68
N GLU A 16 16.50 2.07 -8.52
CA GLU A 16 15.96 1.41 -7.34
C GLU A 16 14.72 2.17 -6.86
N GLU A 17 13.59 1.47 -6.80
CA GLU A 17 12.34 2.04 -6.34
C GLU A 17 12.44 2.35 -4.83
N PRO A 18 12.24 3.62 -4.39
CA PRO A 18 12.43 3.99 -2.99
C PRO A 18 11.49 3.17 -2.09
N ALA A 19 12.06 2.63 -1.02
CA ALA A 19 11.32 1.83 -0.06
C ALA A 19 10.15 2.67 0.49
N PRO A 20 8.91 2.14 0.46
CA PRO A 20 7.77 2.85 1.02
C PRO A 20 7.99 3.09 2.52
N LEU A 21 7.61 4.28 3.00
CA LEU A 21 7.59 4.59 4.42
C LEU A 21 6.69 3.60 5.15
N VAL A 22 7.30 2.67 5.88
CA VAL A 22 6.58 1.72 6.74
C VAL A 22 6.05 2.48 7.95
N PRO A 23 4.73 2.46 8.22
CA PRO A 23 4.17 3.03 9.44
C PRO A 23 4.83 2.45 10.70
N ASP A 24 5.06 3.29 11.72
CA ASP A 24 5.76 2.85 12.93
C ASP A 24 5.02 1.75 13.70
N ASP A 25 3.69 1.79 13.67
CA ASP A 25 2.83 0.75 14.25
C ASP A 25 3.00 -0.61 13.55
N LEU A 26 3.10 -0.63 12.22
CA LEU A 26 3.40 -1.83 11.45
C LEU A 26 4.84 -2.31 11.69
N ARG A 27 5.81 -1.40 11.77
CA ARG A 27 7.21 -1.72 12.05
C ARG A 27 7.36 -2.39 13.41
N ALA A 28 6.74 -1.83 14.44
CA ALA A 28 6.74 -2.39 15.80
C ALA A 28 6.07 -3.76 15.85
N ALA A 29 4.94 -3.94 15.16
CA ALA A 29 4.24 -5.23 15.11
C ALA A 29 5.06 -6.32 14.41
N LEU A 30 5.76 -5.99 13.32
CA LEU A 30 6.65 -6.92 12.64
C LEU A 30 7.87 -7.27 13.49
N ALA A 31 8.44 -6.30 14.23
CA ALA A 31 9.55 -6.56 15.14
C ALA A 31 9.17 -7.54 16.27
N ALA A 32 7.91 -7.52 16.71
CA ALA A 32 7.41 -8.44 17.73
C ALA A 32 7.14 -9.86 17.20
N GLN A 33 7.17 -10.11 15.89
CA GLN A 33 6.87 -11.41 15.27
C GLN A 33 7.95 -11.83 14.27
N PRO A 34 8.99 -12.58 14.71
CA PRO A 34 10.11 -12.97 13.85
C PRO A 34 9.70 -13.73 12.58
N THR A 35 8.72 -14.62 12.65
CA THR A 35 8.23 -15.38 11.49
C THR A 35 7.56 -14.47 10.46
N ALA A 36 6.75 -13.51 10.91
CA ALA A 36 6.13 -12.53 10.03
C ALA A 36 7.19 -11.60 9.42
N ARG A 37 8.21 -11.24 10.20
CA ARG A 37 9.33 -10.41 9.75
C ARG A 37 10.17 -11.09 8.67
N ALA A 38 10.46 -12.38 8.81
CA ALA A 38 11.19 -13.14 7.79
C ALA A 38 10.44 -13.12 6.45
N THR A 39 9.13 -13.40 6.45
CA THR A 39 8.30 -13.29 5.24
C THR A 39 8.26 -11.87 4.70
N TRP A 40 8.16 -10.85 5.56
CA TRP A 40 8.19 -9.44 5.17
C TRP A 40 9.50 -9.04 4.48
N ASP A 41 10.62 -9.52 4.99
CA ASP A 41 11.94 -9.21 4.45
C ASP A 41 12.17 -9.92 3.10
N ASP A 42 11.55 -11.08 2.89
CA ASP A 42 11.63 -11.91 1.66
C ASP A 42 10.64 -11.48 0.54
N VAL A 43 9.63 -10.65 0.82
CA VAL A 43 8.73 -10.14 -0.23
C VAL A 43 9.31 -8.96 -1.00
N THR A 44 8.88 -8.82 -2.26
CA THR A 44 9.31 -7.73 -3.14
C THR A 44 8.86 -6.36 -2.65
N ALA A 45 9.54 -5.29 -3.07
CA ALA A 45 9.16 -3.91 -2.73
C ALA A 45 7.70 -3.58 -3.10
N VAL A 46 7.21 -4.14 -4.22
CA VAL A 46 5.81 -4.00 -4.64
C VAL A 46 4.85 -4.67 -3.65
N ALA A 47 5.16 -5.89 -3.19
CA ALA A 47 4.33 -6.57 -2.20
C ALA A 47 4.35 -5.83 -0.84
N ARG A 48 5.48 -5.25 -0.43
CA ARG A 48 5.54 -4.39 0.77
C ARG A 48 4.64 -3.16 0.62
N ARG A 49 4.63 -2.53 -0.56
CA ARG A 49 3.71 -1.40 -0.86
C ARG A 49 2.24 -1.82 -0.77
N GLU A 50 1.88 -2.97 -1.33
CA GLU A 50 0.52 -3.51 -1.27
C GLU A 50 0.07 -3.74 0.19
N TRP A 51 0.94 -4.32 1.03
CA TRP A 51 0.66 -4.49 2.46
C TRP A 51 0.49 -3.17 3.20
N ILE A 52 1.39 -2.20 2.97
CA ILE A 52 1.31 -0.88 3.60
C ILE A 52 -0.02 -0.21 3.21
N PHE A 53 -0.34 -0.18 1.92
CA PHE A 53 -1.58 0.41 1.41
C PHE A 53 -2.82 -0.27 2.03
N TRP A 54 -2.82 -1.59 2.12
CA TRP A 54 -3.91 -2.33 2.76
C TRP A 54 -4.05 -1.97 4.24
N VAL A 55 -2.96 -1.79 4.97
CA VAL A 55 -2.99 -1.33 6.36
C VAL A 55 -3.49 0.11 6.48
N VAL A 56 -2.94 1.06 5.71
CA VAL A 56 -3.29 2.49 5.82
C VAL A 56 -4.68 2.83 5.29
N SER A 57 -5.24 2.04 4.37
CA SER A 57 -6.62 2.25 3.89
C SER A 57 -7.68 2.05 4.99
N GLY A 58 -7.31 1.52 6.17
CA GLY A 58 -8.12 1.56 7.38
C GLY A 58 -8.15 2.97 7.97
N LYS A 59 -9.07 3.82 7.50
CA LYS A 59 -9.20 5.24 7.91
C LYS A 59 -9.38 5.44 9.43
N ARG A 60 -9.93 4.44 10.14
CA ARG A 60 -10.11 4.45 11.60
C ARG A 60 -8.93 3.75 12.28
N ALA A 61 -8.39 4.33 13.35
CA ALA A 61 -7.27 3.78 14.11
C ALA A 61 -7.51 2.34 14.61
N GLN A 62 -8.73 2.04 15.07
CA GLN A 62 -9.12 0.68 15.48
C GLN A 62 -9.07 -0.32 14.32
N THR A 63 -9.51 0.09 13.12
CA THR A 63 -9.45 -0.74 11.92
C THR A 63 -8.02 -0.96 11.46
N ARG A 64 -7.17 0.07 11.54
CA ARG A 64 -5.74 -0.03 11.24
C ARG A 64 -5.05 -1.04 12.16
N SER A 65 -5.29 -0.96 13.47
CA SER A 65 -4.72 -1.87 14.46
C SER A 65 -5.13 -3.33 14.18
N LYS A 66 -6.42 -3.57 13.88
CA LYS A 66 -6.91 -4.90 13.48
C LYS A 66 -6.21 -5.42 12.22
N ARG A 67 -6.05 -4.57 11.21
CA ARG A 67 -5.35 -4.94 9.97
C ARG A 67 -3.88 -5.24 10.20
N ILE A 68 -3.18 -4.50 11.05
CA ILE A 68 -1.78 -4.79 11.41
C ILE A 68 -1.66 -6.20 12.02
N ALA A 69 -2.54 -6.53 12.97
CA ALA A 69 -2.56 -7.86 13.58
C ALA A 69 -2.83 -8.95 12.54
N THR A 70 -3.80 -8.73 11.64
CA THR A 70 -4.09 -9.67 10.54
C THR A 70 -2.92 -9.78 9.56
N ALA A 71 -2.25 -8.68 9.21
CA ALA A 71 -1.08 -8.70 8.32
C ALA A 71 0.03 -9.54 8.92
N CYS A 72 0.35 -9.36 10.21
CA CYS A 72 1.36 -10.16 10.89
C CYS A 72 1.00 -11.65 10.91
N ALA A 73 -0.25 -12.01 11.23
CA ALA A 73 -0.71 -13.40 11.21
C ALA A 73 -0.64 -14.03 9.80
N MET A 74 -0.94 -13.26 8.77
CA MET A 74 -0.86 -13.72 7.37
C MET A 74 0.58 -13.88 6.90
N LEU A 75 1.46 -12.94 7.23
CA LEU A 75 2.89 -13.04 6.94
C LEU A 75 3.53 -14.22 7.70
N ALA A 76 3.13 -14.44 8.95
CA ALA A 76 3.58 -15.59 9.74
C ALA A 76 3.12 -16.93 9.16
N SER A 77 1.96 -16.98 8.50
CA SER A 77 1.48 -18.16 7.75
C SER A 77 2.08 -18.28 6.35
N GLY A 78 3.08 -17.47 6.01
CA GLY A 78 3.80 -17.53 4.74
C GLY A 78 3.09 -16.84 3.56
N LYS A 79 2.01 -16.09 3.81
CA LYS A 79 1.34 -15.33 2.74
C LYS A 79 2.19 -14.14 2.35
N ARG A 80 2.70 -14.18 1.11
CA ARG A 80 3.53 -13.13 0.52
C ARG A 80 2.75 -11.90 0.03
N ARG A 81 1.40 -11.96 0.03
CA ARG A 81 0.52 -10.87 -0.42
C ARG A 81 -0.71 -10.69 0.47
N ALA A 82 -1.18 -9.46 0.57
CA ALA A 82 -2.44 -9.13 1.23
C ALA A 82 -3.61 -9.75 0.45
N CYS A 83 -4.19 -10.82 0.98
CA CYS A 83 -5.38 -11.46 0.40
C CYS A 83 -6.52 -10.44 0.30
N CYS A 84 -7.11 -10.32 -0.89
CA CYS A 84 -8.11 -9.33 -1.32
C CYS A 84 -7.59 -7.91 -1.64
N PHE A 85 -6.28 -7.70 -1.81
CA PHE A 85 -5.76 -6.57 -2.58
C PHE A 85 -5.70 -6.97 -4.06
N ASP A 86 -6.87 -7.00 -4.70
CA ASP A 86 -6.95 -7.18 -6.14
C ASP A 86 -6.40 -5.90 -6.79
N ARG A 87 -5.30 -6.01 -7.55
CA ARG A 87 -4.75 -4.90 -8.37
C ARG A 87 -5.81 -4.31 -9.33
N LEU A 88 -6.90 -5.04 -9.56
CA LEU A 88 -8.00 -4.66 -10.45
C LEU A 88 -9.36 -4.49 -9.73
N GLY A 89 -9.43 -4.59 -8.39
CA GLY A 89 -10.71 -4.92 -7.71
C GLY A 89 -11.14 -4.09 -6.51
N LYS A 90 -10.48 -2.96 -6.20
CA LYS A 90 -11.07 -1.96 -5.29
C LYS A 90 -10.99 -0.51 -5.79
N ASP A 91 -10.16 -0.24 -6.80
CA ASP A 91 -9.97 1.10 -7.35
C ASP A 91 -10.60 1.29 -8.74
N ARG A 92 -11.22 0.26 -9.33
CA ARG A 92 -11.96 0.38 -10.60
C ARG A 92 -13.09 1.42 -10.53
N HIS A 93 -13.64 1.66 -9.35
CA HIS A 93 -14.64 2.70 -9.10
C HIS A 93 -14.04 4.02 -8.59
N ALA A 94 -12.75 4.03 -8.22
CA ALA A 94 -12.06 5.22 -7.72
C ALA A 94 -11.31 5.99 -8.82
N LEU A 95 -10.98 5.32 -9.94
CA LEU A 95 -10.22 5.89 -11.08
C LEU A 95 -10.98 5.79 -12.41
N ALA A 96 -12.32 5.91 -12.38
CA ALA A 96 -13.07 6.10 -13.62
C ALA A 96 -12.66 7.45 -14.25
N ALA A 97 -12.40 7.48 -15.56
CA ALA A 97 -12.18 8.73 -16.27
C ALA A 97 -13.40 9.64 -16.06
N PRO A 98 -13.21 10.93 -15.71
CA PRO A 98 -14.34 11.85 -15.57
C PRO A 98 -15.08 11.92 -16.90
N THR A 99 -16.36 11.52 -16.90
CA THR A 99 -17.19 11.66 -18.09
C THR A 99 -17.58 13.13 -18.23
N PRO A 100 -17.38 13.75 -19.42
CA PRO A 100 -17.86 15.10 -19.65
C PRO A 100 -19.38 15.12 -19.48
N LYS A 101 -19.91 16.10 -18.74
CA LYS A 101 -21.36 16.34 -18.69
C LYS A 101 -21.82 16.66 -20.11
N ALA A 102 -22.75 15.87 -20.63
CA ALA A 102 -23.47 16.21 -21.84
C ALA A 102 -24.20 17.55 -21.61
N GLY A 103 -23.99 18.48 -22.54
CA GLY A 103 -24.72 19.75 -22.60
C GLY A 103 -26.13 19.58 -23.13
#